data_AF-F3NEK4-F1
#
_entry.id   AF-F3NEK4-F1
#
_cell.length_a   1.000
_cell.length_b   1.000
_cell.length_c   1.000
_cell.angle_alpha   90.00
_cell.angle_beta   90.00
_cell.angle_gamma   90.00
#
_symmetry.space_group_name_H-M   'P 1'
#
loop_
_entity.id
_entity.type
_entity.pdbx_description
1 polymer ?
#
loop_
_entity_poly.entity_id
_entity_poly.type
_entity_poly.pdbx_seq_one_letter_code
_entity_poly.pdbx_strand_id
1 'polypeptide(L)' 'MRKAAEGEDNVLYPMKEALAAGATIGEVCDTLREVWGTYRPNDVF' A
#
# COMPACT_ATOMS: atom_id res chain seq x y z
N MET A 1 2.79 4.96 6.78
CA MET A 1 2.07 4.29 5.66
C MET A 1 0.58 4.13 5.93
N ARG A 2 0.14 3.25 6.84
CA ARG A 2 -1.29 2.92 7.04
C ARG A 2 -2.22 4.14 7.15
N LYS A 3 -1.89 5.12 8.02
CA LYS A 3 -2.69 6.34 8.20
C LYS A 3 -2.96 7.11 6.90
N ALA A 4 -1.95 7.22 6.03
CA ALA A 4 -2.11 7.89 4.74
C ALA A 4 -2.99 7.07 3.78
N ALA A 5 -2.90 5.74 3.85
CA ALA A 5 -3.72 4.83 3.03
C ALA A 5 -5.18 4.75 3.50
N GLU A 6 -5.45 4.95 4.79
CA GLU A 6 -6.81 5.01 5.37
C GLU A 6 -7.56 6.30 5.00
N GLY A 7 -6.83 7.36 4.62
CA GLY A 7 -7.38 8.63 4.18
C GLY A 7 -7.15 8.91 2.70
N GLU A 8 -7.16 10.19 2.33
CA GLU A 8 -6.92 10.68 0.97
C GLU A 8 -5.51 11.30 0.81
N ASP A 9 -4.63 11.09 1.79
CA ASP A 9 -3.28 11.62 1.78
C ASP A 9 -2.42 10.94 0.70
N ASN A 10 -1.43 11.66 0.21
CA ASN A 10 -0.50 11.11 -0.77
C ASN A 10 0.44 10.06 -0.14
N VAL A 11 0.24 8.79 -0.49
CA VAL A 11 1.03 7.65 -0.01
C VAL A 11 2.48 7.61 -0.49
N LEU A 12 2.87 8.38 -1.50
CA LEU A 12 4.23 8.38 -2.04
C LEU A 12 5.26 8.89 -1.03
N TYR A 13 4.87 9.84 -0.16
CA TYR A 13 5.76 10.36 0.89
C TYR A 13 6.13 9.29 1.92
N PRO A 14 5.19 8.64 2.63
CA PRO A 14 5.53 7.59 3.59
C PRO A 14 6.12 6.34 2.93
N MET A 15 5.81 6.06 1.66
CA MET A 15 6.44 4.97 0.91
C MET A 15 7.93 5.25 0.68
N LYS A 16 8.29 6.47 0.26
CA LYS A 16 9.69 6.89 0.11
C LYS A 16 10.46 6.74 1.43
N GLU A 17 9.88 7.17 2.55
CA GLU A 17 10.49 7.05 3.87
C GLU A 17 10.71 5.58 4.27
N ALA A 18 9.73 4.71 4.04
CA ALA A 18 9.83 3.29 4.34
C ALA A 18 10.93 2.61 3.51
N LEU A 19 10.97 2.87 2.20
CA LEU A 19 12.01 2.32 1.32
C LEU A 19 13.41 2.86 1.68
N ALA A 20 13.52 4.14 2.04
CA ALA A 20 14.77 4.72 2.52
C ALA A 20 15.24 4.10 3.85
N ALA A 21 14.32 3.64 4.69
CA ALA A 21 14.62 2.89 5.91
C ALA A 21 14.92 1.39 5.66
N GLY A 22 14.96 0.96 4.40
CA GLY A 22 15.30 -0.41 4.01
C GLY A 22 14.11 -1.38 3.97
N ALA A 23 12.88 -0.90 4.11
CA ALA A 23 11.71 -1.73 3.89
C ALA A 23 11.68 -2.24 2.44
N THR A 24 11.21 -3.47 2.27
CA THR A 24 11.01 -4.08 0.96
C THR A 24 9.71 -3.58 0.33
N ILE A 25 9.62 -3.70 -1.00
CA ILE A 25 8.35 -3.45 -1.71
C ILE A 25 7.25 -4.41 -1.21
N GLY A 26 7.60 -5.64 -0.82
CA GLY A 26 6.66 -6.61 -0.28
C GLY A 26 5.94 -6.09 0.97
N GLU A 27 6.71 -5.63 1.97
CA GLU A 27 6.19 -5.10 3.24
C GLU A 27 5.32 -3.84 3.05
N VAL A 28 5.73 -2.97 2.12
CA VAL A 28 4.93 -1.79 1.75
C VAL A 28 3.60 -2.22 1.12
N CYS A 29 3.64 -3.15 0.16
CA CYS A 29 2.46 -3.67 -0.50
C CYS A 29 1.54 -4.44 0.46
N ASP A 30 2.09 -5.19 1.42
CA ASP A 30 1.32 -5.87 2.46
C ASP A 30 0.51 -4.84 3.28
N THR A 31 1.18 -3.77 3.74
CA THR A 31 0.52 -2.70 4.50
C THR A 31 -0.61 -2.04 3.70
N LEU A 32 -0.43 -1.83 2.39
CA LEU A 32 -1.48 -1.28 1.52
C LEU A 32 -2.64 -2.25 1.31
N ARG A 33 -2.35 -3.55 1.13
CA ARG A 33 -3.36 -4.59 0.94
C ARG A 33 -4.28 -4.76 2.14
N GLU A 34 -3.81 -4.46 3.35
CA GLU A 34 -4.66 -4.50 4.54
C GLU A 34 -5.74 -3.39 4.55
N VAL A 35 -5.49 -2.25 3.90
CA VAL A 35 -6.43 -1.12 3.88
C VAL A 35 -7.31 -1.15 2.63
N TRP A 36 -6.70 -1.39 1.47
CA TRP A 36 -7.39 -1.33 0.17
C TRP A 36 -7.88 -2.69 -0.32
N GLY A 37 -7.45 -3.77 0.33
CA GLY A 37 -7.63 -5.12 -0.18
C GLY A 37 -6.74 -5.42 -1.38
N THR A 38 -7.10 -6.46 -2.12
CA THR A 38 -6.45 -6.85 -3.37
C THR A 38 -7.43 -6.71 -4.52
N TYR A 39 -6.90 -6.42 -5.70
CA TYR A 39 -7.71 -6.50 -6.92
C TYR A 39 -8.23 -7.93 -7.07
N ARG A 40 -9.55 -8.06 -7.25
CA ARG A 40 -10.23 -9.30 -7.60
C ARG A 40 -10.74 -9.17 -9.02
N PRO A 41 -10.21 -9.94 -9.99
CA PRO A 41 -10.71 -9.91 -11.34
C PRO A 41 -12.19 -10.34 -11.36
N ASN A 42 -12.98 -9.69 -12.21
CA ASN A 42 -14.37 -10.10 -12.44
C ASN A 42 -14.40 -11.43 -13.18
N ASP A 43 -15.31 -12.31 -12.80
CA ASP A 43 -15.53 -13.57 -13.50
C ASP A 43 -16.16 -13.28 -14.87
N VAL A 44 -15.49 -13.72 -15.93
CA VAL A 44 -15.94 -13.52 -17.32
C VAL A 44 -16.36 -14.89 -17.84
N PHE A 45 -17.65 -15.18 -17.70
CA PHE A 45 -18.33 -16.33 -18.32
C PHE A 45 -19.26 -15.85 -19.43
#